data_AF-A0A7W7FAL9-F1
#
_entry.id   AF-A0A7W7FAL9-F1
#
_cell.length_a   1.000
_cell.length_b   1.000
_cell.length_c   1.000
_cell.angle_alpha   90.00
_cell.angle_beta   90.00
_cell.angle_gamma   90.00
#
_symmetry.space_group_name_H-M   'P 1'
#
loop_
_entity.id
_entity.type
_entity.pdbx_description
1 polymer ?
#
loop_
_entity_poly.entity_id
_entity_poly.type
_entity_poly.pdbx_seq_one_letter_code
_entity_poly.pdbx_strand_id
1 'polypeptide(L)' 'MTFEITLGMMLTALMLGVLSLWQVRRKRKPGALPWVPWHGVMFLALLALIAGAAHLPAVWPA' A
#
# COMPACT_ATOMS: atom_id res chain seq x y z
N MET A 1 4.13 12.61 -15.14
CA MET A 1 3.67 12.43 -13.75
C MET A 1 4.56 13.29 -12.86
N THR A 2 4.01 14.18 -12.03
CA THR A 2 4.83 15.10 -11.22
C THR A 2 5.29 14.45 -9.91
N PHE A 3 6.31 15.03 -9.26
CA PHE A 3 6.81 14.61 -7.95
C PHE A 3 5.68 14.46 -6.92
N GLU A 4 4.80 15.47 -6.84
CA GLU A 4 3.67 15.51 -5.89
C GLU A 4 2.70 14.35 -6.08
N ILE A 5 2.39 13.99 -7.33
CA ILE A 5 1.49 12.87 -7.64
C ILE A 5 2.13 11.55 -7.20
N THR A 6 3.44 11.38 -7.46
CA THR A 6 4.18 10.18 -7.05
C THR A 6 4.17 10.04 -5.53
N LEU A 7 4.42 11.15 -4.82
CA LEU A 7 4.43 11.19 -3.36
C LEU A 7 3.04 10.90 -2.77
N GLY A 8 1.98 11.47 -3.36
CA GLY A 8 0.59 11.21 -2.97
C GLY A 8 0.17 9.75 -3.16
N MET A 9 0.61 9.12 -4.26
CA MET A 9 0.38 7.70 -4.49
C MET A 9 1.12 6.83 -3.48
N MET A 10 2.38 7.16 -3.18
CA MET A 10 3.16 6.43 -2.16
C MET A 10 2.52 6.57 -0.77
N LEU A 11 2.05 7.76 -0.39
CA LEU A 11 1.32 7.97 0.88
C LEU A 11 0.05 7.14 0.95
N THR A 12 -0.73 7.11 -0.13
CA THR A 12 -1.96 6.31 -0.20
C THR A 12 -1.66 4.82 -0.09
N ALA A 13 -0.63 4.34 -0.81
CA ALA A 13 -0.17 2.96 -0.74
C ALA A 13 0.32 2.61 0.67
N LEU A 14 1.03 3.52 1.35
CA LEU A 14 1.47 3.34 2.73
C LEU A 14 0.27 3.20 3.68
N MET A 15 -0.72 4.08 3.58
CA MET A 15 -1.94 4.02 4.41
C MET A 15 -2.68 2.69 4.21
N LEU A 16 -2.85 2.25 2.96
CA LEU A 16 -3.46 0.96 2.65
C LEU A 16 -2.62 -0.22 3.15
N GLY A 17 -1.29 -0.12 3.06
CA GLY A 17 -0.35 -1.09 3.61
C GLY A 17 -0.51 -1.24 5.12
N VAL A 18 -0.54 -0.13 5.86
CA VAL A 18 -0.74 -0.13 7.33
C VAL A 18 -2.12 -0.70 7.70
N LEU A 19 -3.17 -0.27 7.00
CA LEU A 19 -4.53 -0.77 7.22
C LEU A 19 -4.64 -2.28 6.96
N SER A 20 -4.06 -2.75 5.85
CA SER A 20 -4.06 -4.17 5.50
C SER A 20 -3.28 -5.01 6.51
N LEU A 21 -2.12 -4.53 6.96
CA LEU A 21 -1.33 -5.19 8.01
C LEU A 21 -2.12 -5.30 9.31
N TRP A 22 -2.78 -4.22 9.73
CA TRP A 22 -3.65 -4.23 10.91
C TRP A 22 -4.81 -5.23 10.75
N GLN A 23 -5.45 -5.25 9.58
CA GLN A 23 -6.54 -6.18 9.28
C GLN A 23 -6.09 -7.64 9.27
N VAL A 24 -4.90 -7.94 8.77
CA VAL A 24 -4.31 -9.29 8.77
C VAL A 24 -4.00 -9.76 10.19
N ARG A 25 -3.48 -8.86 11.04
CA ARG A 25 -3.13 -9.19 12.44
C ARG A 25 -4.34 -9.23 13.39
N ARG A 26 -5.46 -8.63 13.01
CA ARG A 26 -6.67 -8.59 13.83
C ARG A 26 -7.25 -9.99 14.00
N LYS A 27 -7.48 -10.42 15.24
CA LYS A 27 -8.19 -11.68 15.54
C LYS A 27 -9.59 -11.64 14.93
N ARG A 28 -9.91 -12.61 14.07
CA ARG A 28 -11.24 -12.81 13.48
C ARG A 28 -11.93 -13.99 14.13
N LYS A 29 -13.27 -13.97 14.10
CA LYS A 29 -14.07 -15.13 14.53
C LYS A 29 -13.70 -16.33 13.64
N PRO A 30 -13.41 -17.51 14.22
CA PRO A 30 -13.17 -18.72 13.45
C PRO A 30 -14.35 -18.99 12.51
N GLY A 31 -14.07 -19.28 11.23
CA GLY A 31 -15.09 -19.56 10.21
C GLY A 31 -15.69 -18.33 9.50
N ALA A 32 -15.39 -17.10 9.93
CA ALA A 32 -15.81 -15.90 9.20
C ALA A 32 -14.77 -15.53 8.13
N LEU A 33 -15.10 -15.77 6.86
CA LEU A 33 -14.27 -15.33 5.74
C LEU A 33 -14.23 -13.79 5.69
N PRO A 34 -13.06 -13.16 5.55
CA PRO A 34 -13.01 -11.72 5.38
C PRO A 34 -13.59 -11.30 4.03
N TRP A 35 -14.40 -10.24 4.05
CA TRP A 35 -15.03 -9.66 2.86
C TRP A 35 -14.01 -9.15 1.83
N VAL A 36 -12.82 -8.76 2.31
CA VAL A 36 -11.70 -8.28 1.49
C VAL A 36 -10.49 -9.20 1.69
N PRO A 37 -9.81 -9.62 0.62
CA PRO A 37 -8.57 -10.40 0.71
C PRO A 37 -7.40 -9.50 1.12
N TRP A 38 -7.30 -9.18 2.42
CA TRP A 38 -6.33 -8.22 2.96
C TRP A 38 -4.86 -8.55 2.68
N HIS A 39 -4.50 -9.82 2.51
CA HIS A 39 -3.15 -10.22 2.07
C HIS A 39 -2.84 -9.74 0.64
N GLY A 40 -3.82 -9.80 -0.27
CA GLY A 40 -3.68 -9.26 -1.62
C GLY A 40 -3.57 -7.74 -1.63
N VAL A 41 -4.37 -7.06 -0.79
CA VAL A 41 -4.26 -5.60 -0.60
C VAL A 41 -2.87 -5.22 -0.07
N MET A 42 -2.34 -5.99 0.90
CA MET A 42 -1.00 -5.78 1.45
C MET A 42 0.08 -5.94 0.39
N PHE A 43 -0.02 -6.97 -0.45
CA PHE A 43 0.91 -7.20 -1.56
C PHE A 43 0.89 -6.05 -2.57
N LEU A 44 -0.29 -5.62 -3.01
CA LEU A 44 -0.43 -4.51 -3.96
C LEU A 44 0.08 -3.19 -3.38
N ALA A 45 -0.19 -2.91 -2.11
CA ALA A 45 0.33 -1.73 -1.41
C ALA A 45 1.87 -1.74 -1.37
N LEU A 46 2.47 -2.89 -1.07
CA LEU A 46 3.92 -3.04 -1.06
C LEU A 46 4.52 -2.85 -2.46
N LEU A 47 3.90 -3.44 -3.48
CA LEU A 47 4.33 -3.32 -4.87
C LEU A 47 4.29 -1.86 -5.34
N ALA A 48 3.22 -1.14 -5.01
CA ALA A 48 3.08 0.29 -5.33
C ALA A 48 4.14 1.15 -4.63
N LEU A 49 4.50 0.83 -3.37
CA LEU A 49 5.58 1.52 -2.66
C LEU A 49 6.95 1.27 -3.31
N ILE A 50 7.24 0.02 -3.69
CA ILE A 50 8.51 -0.33 -4.36
C ILE A 50 8.59 0.37 -5.73
N ALA A 51 7.52 0.33 -6.52
CA ALA A 51 7.46 0.99 -7.81
C ALA A 51 7.59 2.52 -7.68
N GLY A 52 6.90 3.12 -6.71
CA GLY A 52 7.03 4.55 -6.40
C GLY A 52 8.45 4.93 -5.98
N ALA A 53 9.08 4.13 -5.11
CA ALA A 53 10.46 4.36 -4.69
C ALA A 53 11.46 4.28 -5.85
N ALA A 54 11.29 3.31 -6.75
CA ALA A 54 12.10 3.20 -7.97
C ALA A 54 11.87 4.37 -8.95
N HIS A 55 10.69 4.98 -8.93
CA HIS A 55 10.33 6.10 -9.78
C HIS A 55 10.81 7.45 -9.23
N LEU A 56 11.08 7.56 -7.92
CA LEU A 56 11.48 8.82 -7.26
C LEU A 56 12.67 9.54 -7.93
N PRO A 57 13.78 8.88 -8.33
CA PRO A 57 14.89 9.55 -8.99
C PRO A 57 14.50 10.21 -10.32
N ALA A 58 13.52 9.65 -11.04
CA ALA A 58 13.07 10.18 -12.32
C ALA A 58 12.18 11.42 -12.20
N VAL A 59 11.54 11.61 -11.04
CA VAL A 59 10.64 12.75 -10.76
C VAL A 59 11.20 13.68 -9.70
N TRP A 60 12.46 13.51 -9.31
CA TRP A 60 13.07 14.32 -8.27
C TRP A 60 13.09 15.79 -8.68
N PRO A 61 12.59 16.72 -7.85
CA PRO A 61 12.67 18.14 -8.15
C PRO A 61 14.14 18.56 -8.10
N ALA A 62 14.65 19.06 -9.22
CA ALA A 62 16.00 19.62 -9.34
C ALA A 62 16.12 20.97 -8.62
#